data_AF-A0A151QNQ5-F1
#
_entry.id   AF-A0A151QNQ5-F1
#
_cell.length_a   1.000
_cell.length_b   1.000
_cell.length_c   1.000
_cell.angle_alpha   90.00
_cell.angle_beta   90.00
_cell.angle_gamma   90.00
#
_symmetry.space_group_name_H-M   'P 1'
#
loop_
_entity.id
_entity.type
_entity.pdbx_description
1 polymer ?
#
loop_
_entity_poly.entity_id
_entity_poly.type
_entity_poly.pdbx_seq_one_letter_code
_entity_poly.pdbx_strand_id
1 'polypeptide(L)'
;MCDASNYALGGVLARRVDKLPRLIYYASRTLDAAQANYTTIVKEVLAIILALDKFRSYLLVSRVIVYTNHATLKYLLKKAESKPRLIK
;
A
#
# COMPACT_ATOMS: atom_id res chain seq x y z
N MET A 1 0.56 0.41 7.43
CA MET A 1 -0.28 -0.77 7.07
C MET A 1 -1.14 -0.35 5.91
N CYS A 2 -1.31 -1.19 4.89
CA CYS A 2 -2.17 -0.90 3.74
C CYS A 2 -3.13 -2.06 3.54
N ASP A 3 -4.36 -1.74 3.13
CA ASP A 3 -5.42 -2.70 2.86
C ASP A 3 -6.28 -2.22 1.69
N ALA A 4 -6.76 -3.14 0.86
CA ALA A 4 -7.66 -2.83 -0.23
C ALA A 4 -8.95 -3.63 -0.11
N SER A 5 -10.07 -2.93 -0.20
CA SER A 5 -11.40 -3.53 -0.34
C SER A 5 -11.90 -3.42 -1.77
N ASN A 6 -13.10 -3.97 -2.03
CA ASN A 6 -13.73 -3.85 -3.34
C ASN A 6 -14.15 -2.42 -3.69
N TYR A 7 -14.28 -1.53 -2.70
CA TYR A 7 -14.84 -0.18 -2.86
C TYR A 7 -13.87 0.94 -2.49
N ALA A 8 -12.93 0.67 -1.59
CA ALA A 8 -12.02 1.67 -1.06
C ALA A 8 -10.64 1.08 -0.73
N LEU A 9 -9.65 1.95 -0.76
CA LEU A 9 -8.27 1.70 -0.37
C LEU A 9 -8.00 2.38 0.97
N GLY A 10 -7.24 1.72 1.82
CA GLY A 10 -6.87 2.19 3.14
C GLY A 10 -5.37 2.10 3.38
N GLY A 11 -4.84 3.11 4.07
CA GLY A 11 -3.44 3.21 4.44
C GLY A 11 -3.30 3.85 5.82
N VAL A 12 -2.37 3.33 6.60
CA VAL A 12 -2.09 3.78 7.96
C VAL A 12 -0.61 4.02 8.12
N LEU A 13 -0.25 5.25 8.49
CA LEU A 13 1.10 5.58 8.91
C LEU A 13 1.20 5.43 10.43
N ALA A 14 2.13 4.59 10.86
CA ALA A 14 2.47 4.42 12.26
C ALA A 14 3.99 4.42 12.42
N ARG A 15 4.47 5.05 13.50
CA ARG A 15 5.87 5.00 13.91
C ARG A 15 6.00 4.08 15.11
N ARG A 16 7.03 3.25 15.10
CA ARG A 16 7.34 2.39 16.25
C ARG A 16 8.10 3.21 17.29
N VAL A 17 7.55 3.36 18.48
CA VAL A 17 8.17 4.01 19.63
C VAL A 17 8.09 3.03 20.80
N ASP A 18 9.22 2.70 21.42
CA ASP A 18 9.31 1.71 22.51
C ASP A 18 8.67 0.35 22.16
N LYS A 19 8.94 -0.13 20.94
CA LYS A 19 8.39 -1.36 20.34
C LYS A 19 6.89 -1.36 20.05
N LEU A 20 6.14 -0.35 20.50
CA LEU A 20 4.71 -0.19 20.26
C LEU A 20 4.45 0.65 19.01
N PRO A 21 3.47 0.28 18.16
CA PRO A 21 3.07 1.11 17.03
C PRO A 21 2.26 2.32 17.54
N ARG A 22 2.80 3.53 17.36
CA ARG A 22 2.06 4.77 17.54
C ARG A 22 1.56 5.25 16.19
N LEU A 23 0.24 5.31 16.07
CA LEU A 23 -0.43 5.86 14.90
C LEU A 23 -0.08 7.33 14.71
N ILE A 24 0.19 7.74 13.47
CA ILE A 24 0.40 9.14 13.08
C ILE A 24 -0.76 9.63 12.22
N TYR A 25 -1.14 8.86 11.20
CA TYR A 25 -2.12 9.32 10.21
C TYR A 25 -2.86 8.18 9.52
N TYR A 26 -4.12 8.44 9.14
CA TYR A 26 -4.96 7.57 8.32
C TYR A 26 -5.17 8.18 6.94
N ALA A 27 -4.94 7.40 5.89
CA ALA A 27 -5.28 7.75 4.53
C ALA A 27 -6.29 6.74 4.00
N SER A 28 -7.33 7.22 3.33
CA SER A 28 -8.25 6.38 2.60
C SER A 28 -8.69 7.07 1.32
N ARG A 29 -9.09 6.27 0.33
CA ARG A 29 -9.60 6.75 -0.95
C ARG A 29 -10.60 5.74 -1.50
N THR A 30 -11.72 6.22 -2.00
CA THR A 30 -12.69 5.38 -2.74
C THR A 30 -12.16 5.06 -4.14
N LEU A 31 -12.42 3.85 -4.60
CA LEU A 31 -12.09 3.43 -5.95
C LEU A 31 -13.05 4.07 -6.95
N ASP A 32 -12.53 4.49 -8.11
CA ASP A 32 -13.38 4.85 -9.24
C ASP A 32 -13.95 3.59 -9.92
N ALA A 33 -14.90 3.78 -10.84
CA ALA A 33 -15.57 2.67 -11.53
C ALA A 33 -14.60 1.77 -12.32
N ALA A 34 -13.51 2.32 -12.84
CA ALA A 34 -12.52 1.53 -13.58
C ALA A 34 -11.65 0.72 -12.62
N GLN A 35 -11.22 1.34 -11.51
CA GLN A 35 -10.39 0.71 -10.49
C GLN A 35 -11.17 -0.33 -9.66
N ALA A 36 -12.49 -0.17 -9.52
CA ALA A 36 -13.35 -1.17 -8.90
C ALA A 36 -13.31 -2.51 -9.65
N ASN A 37 -13.05 -2.51 -10.96
CA ASN A 37 -12.93 -3.71 -11.79
C ASN A 37 -11.53 -4.34 -11.78
N TYR A 38 -10.56 -3.76 -11.08
CA TYR A 38 -9.23 -4.33 -10.97
C TYR A 38 -9.21 -5.64 -10.18
N THR A 39 -8.23 -6.49 -10.48
CA THR A 39 -8.00 -7.70 -9.67
C THR A 39 -7.51 -7.33 -8.28
N THR A 40 -7.77 -8.19 -7.30
CA THR A 40 -7.39 -7.97 -5.89
C THR A 40 -5.91 -7.64 -5.72
N ILE A 41 -5.02 -8.26 -6.52
CA ILE A 41 -3.58 -7.98 -6.51
C ILE A 41 -3.29 -6.54 -6.92
N VAL A 42 -3.92 -6.06 -8.00
CA VAL A 42 -3.72 -4.69 -8.50
C VAL A 42 -4.28 -3.67 -7.50
N LYS A 43 -5.44 -3.94 -6.89
CA LYS A 43 -6.02 -3.08 -5.84
C LYS A 43 -5.10 -2.95 -4.62
N GLU A 44 -4.48 -4.05 -4.19
CA GLU A 44 -3.52 -4.03 -3.09
C GLU A 44 -2.24 -3.24 -3.43
N VAL A 45 -1.70 -3.39 -4.64
CA VAL A 45 -0.57 -2.55 -5.11
C VAL A 45 -0.98 -1.08 -5.13
N LEU A 46 -2.20 -0.79 -5.59
CA LEU A 46 -2.73 0.56 -5.64
C LEU A 46 -2.87 1.18 -4.23
N ALA A 47 -3.27 0.39 -3.22
CA ALA A 47 -3.28 0.85 -1.82
C ALA A 47 -1.88 1.24 -1.33
N ILE A 48 -0.85 0.46 -1.71
CA ILE A 48 0.54 0.77 -1.37
C ILE A 48 0.99 2.07 -2.04
N ILE A 49 0.74 2.22 -3.35
CA ILE A 49 1.09 3.43 -4.10
C ILE A 49 0.40 4.65 -3.48
N LEU A 50 -0.89 4.55 -3.15
CA LEU A 50 -1.65 5.60 -2.49
C LEU A 50 -1.03 6.01 -1.14
N ALA A 51 -0.66 5.02 -0.32
CA ALA A 51 -0.03 5.28 0.97
C ALA A 51 1.36 5.94 0.80
N LEU A 52 2.17 5.49 -0.16
CA LEU A 52 3.47 6.10 -0.43
C LEU A 52 3.34 7.54 -0.94
N ASP A 53 2.37 7.81 -1.81
CA ASP A 53 2.12 9.16 -2.32
C ASP A 53 1.63 10.10 -1.20
N LYS A 54 0.68 9.65 -0.38
CA LYS A 54 0.18 10.47 0.74
C LYS A 54 1.17 10.68 1.86
N PHE A 55 1.99 9.69 2.17
CA PHE A 55 2.97 9.80 3.25
C PHE A 55 4.33 10.28 2.77
N ARG A 56 4.51 10.62 1.48
CA ARG A 56 5.80 10.96 0.89
C ARG A 56 6.66 11.89 1.75
N SER A 57 6.08 12.98 2.27
CA SER A 57 6.78 13.93 3.15
C SER A 57 7.34 13.30 4.44
N TYR A 58 6.66 12.30 5.00
CA TYR A 58 7.09 11.56 6.19
C TYR A 58 8.09 10.43 5.88
N LEU A 59 8.05 9.88 4.66
CA LEU A 59 8.83 8.70 4.29
C LEU A 59 10.23 9.05 3.73
N LEU A 60 10.43 10.27 3.20
CA LEU A 60 11.65 10.66 2.47
C LEU A 60 12.97 10.51 3.24
N VAL A 61 12.95 10.55 4.58
CA VAL A 61 14.16 10.58 5.41
C VAL A 61 14.37 9.27 6.18
N SER A 62 13.44 8.33 6.11
CA SER A 62 13.43 7.16 7.00
C SER A 62 13.27 5.84 6.25
N ARG A 63 13.85 4.77 6.79
CA ARG A 63 13.53 3.41 6.34
C ARG A 63 12.07 3.10 6.69
N VAL A 64 11.30 2.69 5.70
CA VAL A 64 9.87 2.38 5.85
C VAL A 64 9.65 0.89 5.71
N ILE A 65 8.78 0.33 6.55
CA ILE A 65 8.29 -1.05 6.45
C ILE A 65 6.81 -0.98 6.10
N VAL A 66 6.44 -1.55 4.95
CA VAL A 66 5.05 -1.65 4.52
C VAL A 66 4.50 -3.00 4.98
N TYR A 67 3.41 -2.95 5.74
CA TYR A 67 2.64 -4.13 6.15
C TYR A 67 1.38 -4.22 5.28
N THR A 68 1.21 -5.33 4.57
CA THR A 68 0.01 -5.70 3.79
C THR A 68 -0.43 -7.10 4.22
N ASN A 69 -1.74 -7.36 4.20
CA ASN A 69 -2.33 -8.67 4.48
C ASN A 69 -2.18 -9.65 3.31
N HIS A 70 -1.75 -9.19 2.13
CA HIS A 70 -1.67 -10.04 0.94
C HIS A 70 -0.29 -10.68 0.76
N ALA A 71 -0.15 -11.94 1.22
CA ALA A 71 1.09 -12.72 1.12
C ALA A 71 1.64 -12.86 -0.32
N THR A 72 0.75 -12.91 -1.32
CA THR A 72 1.11 -13.01 -2.74
C THR A 72 1.90 -11.79 -3.23
N LEU A 73 1.67 -10.60 -2.68
CA LEU A 73 2.45 -9.41 -3.03
C LEU A 73 3.91 -9.52 -2.62
N LYS A 74 4.18 -10.14 -1.46
CA LYS A 74 5.54 -10.38 -0.99
C LYS A 74 6.31 -11.28 -1.96
N TYR A 75 5.63 -12.24 -2.59
CA TYR A 75 6.20 -13.11 -3.61
C TYR A 75 6.40 -12.36 -4.95
N LEU A 76 5.42 -11.57 -5.37
CA LEU A 76 5.47 -10.80 -6.63
C LEU A 76 6.59 -9.75 -6.62
N LEU A 77 6.81 -9.05 -5.51
CA LEU A 77 7.88 -8.07 -5.37
C LEU A 77 9.28 -8.70 -5.29
N LYS A 78 9.37 -9.98 -4.87
CA LYS A 78 10.63 -10.72 -4.78
C LYS A 78 11.03 -11.38 -6.12
N LYS A 79 10.08 -11.55 -7.03
CA LYS A 79 10.31 -12.09 -8.37
C LYS A 79 10.85 -10.97 -9.27
N ALA A 80 12.14 -11.05 -9.62
CA ALA A 80 12.83 -10.05 -10.45
C ALA A 80 12.23 -9.85 -11.86
N GLU A 81 11.35 -10.77 -12.30
CA GLU A 81 10.56 -10.62 -13.52
C GLU A 81 9.08 -10.43 -13.18
N SER A 82 8.61 -9.19 -13.30
CA SER A 82 7.19 -8.86 -13.33
C SER A 82 6.79 -8.46 -14.74
N LYS A 83 5.66 -8.99 -15.23
CA LYS A 83 5.13 -8.63 -16.56
C LYS A 83 4.99 -7.10 -16.65
N PRO A 84 5.38 -6.47 -17.79
CA PRO A 84 5.53 -5.01 -17.92
C PRO A 84 4.25 -4.19 -17.69
N ARG A 85 3.09 -4.83 -17.51
CA ARG A 85 1.80 -4.17 -17.27
C ARG A 85 1.65 -3.56 -15.86
N LEU A 86 2.57 -3.85 -14.93
CA LEU A 86 2.54 -3.34 -13.56
C LEU A 86 3.50 -2.17 -13.30
N ILE A 87 4.28 -1.75 -14.32
CA ILE A 87 5.30 -0.68 -14.21
C ILE A 87 5.01 0.43 -15.22
N LYS A 88 3.81 1.00 -15.22
CA LYS A 88 3.51 2.17 -16.05
C LYS A 88 2.88 3.27 -15.22
#